data_AF-A0A2T0RCP7-F1
#
_entry.id   AF-A0A2T0RCP7-F1
#
_cell.length_a   1.000
_cell.length_b   1.000
_cell.length_c   1.000
_cell.angle_alpha   90.00
_cell.angle_beta   90.00
_cell.angle_gamma   90.00
#
_symmetry.space_group_name_H-M   'P 1'
#
loop_
_entity.id
_entity.type
_entity.pdbx_description
1 polymer ?
#
loop_
_entity_poly.entity_id
_entity_poly.type
_entity_poly.pdbx_seq_one_letter_code
_entity_poly.pdbx_strand_id
1 'polypeptide(L)'
;MREQNAEPAIDVVRAFLGFKVADAEDLDEIRADLRQTAQVSTRKLRRELAAFEAVLADPPPGELARMVAGEGNWVLDDPSDAAAVAFLGQLAQILRETLDETN
;
A
#
# COMPACT_ATOMS: atom_id res chain seq x y z
N MET A 1 22.15 9.51 -18.33
CA MET A 1 20.93 8.67 -18.36
C MET A 1 19.90 9.36 -17.48
N ARG A 2 18.63 9.45 -17.88
CA ARG A 2 17.61 10.23 -17.17
C ARG A 2 17.21 9.53 -15.87
N GLU A 3 17.76 9.95 -14.74
CA GLU A 3 17.12 9.74 -13.44
C GLU A 3 15.89 10.65 -13.40
N GLN A 4 14.76 10.12 -13.85
CA GLN A 4 13.50 10.81 -13.74
C GLN A 4 13.14 10.87 -12.27
N ASN A 5 12.93 12.09 -11.80
CA ASN A 5 12.44 12.51 -10.50
C ASN A 5 11.01 11.96 -10.27
N ALA A 6 10.88 10.63 -10.24
CA ALA A 6 9.68 9.91 -9.86
C ALA A 6 9.88 9.52 -8.40
N GLU A 7 8.93 9.90 -7.55
CA GLU A 7 8.89 9.49 -6.14
C GLU A 7 9.11 7.97 -6.06
N PRO A 8 10.07 7.47 -5.27
CA PRO A 8 10.41 6.07 -5.27
C PRO A 8 9.21 5.26 -4.73
N ALA A 9 9.01 4.06 -5.26
CA ALA A 9 7.83 3.25 -4.96
C ALA A 9 7.62 3.03 -3.45
N ILE A 10 8.72 2.90 -2.70
CA ILE A 10 8.67 2.75 -1.25
C ILE A 10 8.09 3.98 -0.54
N ASP A 11 8.39 5.20 -1.00
CA ASP A 11 7.84 6.42 -0.41
C ASP A 11 6.35 6.56 -0.70
N VAL A 12 5.91 6.12 -1.88
CA VAL A 12 4.47 6.05 -2.22
C VAL A 12 3.74 5.06 -1.30
N VAL A 13 4.34 3.89 -1.04
CA VAL A 13 3.77 2.90 -0.11
C VAL A 13 3.76 3.44 1.32
N ARG A 14 4.82 4.12 1.78
CA ARG A 14 4.86 4.76 3.11
C ARG A 14 3.76 5.81 3.26
N ALA A 15 3.62 6.69 2.28
CA ALA A 15 2.56 7.69 2.27
C ALA A 15 1.17 7.02 2.27
N PHE A 16 0.97 5.95 1.50
CA PHE A 16 -0.27 5.19 1.51
C PHE A 16 -0.57 4.63 2.90
N LEU A 17 0.40 3.97 3.53
CA LEU A 17 0.26 3.45 4.90
C LEU A 17 -0.14 4.56 5.88
N GLY A 18 0.56 5.69 5.84
CA GLY A 18 0.27 6.84 6.71
C GLY A 18 -1.11 7.47 6.48
N PHE A 19 -1.60 7.54 5.24
CA PHE A 19 -2.86 8.22 4.92
C PHE A 19 -4.09 7.31 4.91
N LYS A 20 -3.92 6.01 4.67
CA LYS A 20 -5.02 5.08 4.41
C LYS A 20 -5.10 3.94 5.44
N VAL A 21 -4.00 3.63 6.10
CA VAL A 21 -3.90 2.48 7.02
C VAL A 21 -3.74 2.93 8.46
N ALA A 22 -2.98 4.01 8.72
CA ALA A 22 -2.64 4.45 10.07
C ALA A 22 -3.84 4.76 10.98
N ASP A 23 -4.92 5.28 10.39
CA ASP A 23 -6.17 5.61 11.08
C ASP A 23 -7.27 4.56 10.90
N ALA A 24 -7.02 3.48 10.15
CA ALA A 24 -8.02 2.44 9.89
C ALA A 24 -8.00 1.37 10.99
N GLU A 25 -9.17 0.96 11.45
CA GLU A 25 -9.30 -0.10 12.47
C GLU A 25 -9.25 -1.51 11.86
N ASP A 26 -9.70 -1.65 10.60
CA ASP A 26 -9.77 -2.92 9.88
C ASP A 26 -9.61 -2.76 8.36
N LEU A 27 -9.47 -3.88 7.64
CA LEU A 27 -9.30 -3.88 6.18
C LEU A 27 -10.57 -3.45 5.42
N ASP A 28 -11.76 -3.60 6.01
CA ASP A 28 -13.01 -3.20 5.37
C ASP A 28 -13.17 -1.68 5.35
N GLU A 29 -12.70 -0.98 6.38
CA GLU A 29 -12.59 0.49 6.37
C GLU A 29 -11.67 0.98 5.24
N ILE A 30 -10.50 0.36 5.10
CA ILE A 30 -9.55 0.67 4.02
C ILE A 30 -10.23 0.45 2.66
N ARG A 31 -10.91 -0.68 2.47
CA ARG A 31 -11.65 -0.97 1.23
C ARG A 31 -12.72 0.09 0.96
N ALA A 32 -13.49 0.50 1.96
CA ALA A 32 -14.53 1.51 1.81
C ALA A 32 -13.96 2.88 1.41
N ASP A 33 -12.86 3.30 2.03
CA ASP A 33 -12.18 4.55 1.69
C ASP A 33 -11.54 4.48 0.29
N LEU A 34 -10.97 3.35 -0.11
CA LEU A 34 -10.44 3.16 -1.47
C LEU A 34 -11.54 3.24 -2.52
N ARG A 35 -12.71 2.66 -2.26
CA ARG A 35 -13.90 2.80 -3.13
C ARG A 35 -14.34 4.26 -3.26
N GLN A 36 -14.38 5.01 -2.17
CA GLN A 36 -14.67 6.45 -2.22
C GLN A 36 -13.60 7.21 -3.04
N THR A 37 -12.33 6.86 -2.86
CA THR A 37 -11.23 7.46 -3.63
C THR A 37 -11.35 7.12 -5.12
N ALA A 38 -11.77 5.90 -5.47
CA ALA A 38 -11.96 5.45 -6.85
C ALA A 38 -13.04 6.26 -7.59
N GLN A 39 -14.11 6.65 -6.89
CA GLN A 39 -15.18 7.50 -7.44
C GLN A 39 -14.65 8.88 -7.87
N VAL A 40 -13.63 9.39 -7.20
CA VAL A 40 -13.01 10.69 -7.51
C VAL A 40 -11.89 10.54 -8.54
N SER A 41 -10.98 9.58 -8.35
CA SER A 41 -9.86 9.36 -9.27
C SER A 41 -9.24 7.96 -9.17
N THR A 42 -9.55 7.12 -10.15
CA THR A 42 -8.86 5.83 -10.35
C THR A 42 -7.39 5.97 -10.77
N ARG A 43 -6.96 7.15 -11.26
CA ARG A 43 -5.56 7.39 -11.66
C ARG A 43 -4.61 7.34 -10.45
N LYS A 44 -5.03 7.87 -9.30
CA LYS A 44 -4.23 7.85 -8.07
C LYS A 44 -4.03 6.41 -7.59
N LEU A 45 -5.13 5.65 -7.51
CA LEU A 45 -5.11 4.25 -7.09
C LEU A 45 -4.27 3.35 -8.00
N ARG A 46 -4.29 3.58 -9.33
CA ARG A 46 -3.43 2.83 -10.27
C ARG A 46 -1.94 3.09 -10.03
N ARG A 47 -1.56 4.33 -9.67
CA ARG A 47 -0.17 4.67 -9.34
C ARG A 47 0.26 4.00 -8.03
N GLU A 48 -0.61 4.02 -7.03
CA GLU A 48 -0.38 3.36 -5.74
C GLU A 48 -0.23 1.85 -5.92
N LEU A 49 -1.14 1.20 -6.66
CA LEU A 49 -1.04 -0.23 -6.97
C LEU A 49 0.29 -0.57 -7.64
N ALA A 50 0.72 0.19 -8.65
CA ALA A 50 2.00 -0.04 -9.32
C ALA A 50 3.20 0.10 -8.37
N ALA A 51 3.12 1.00 -7.38
CA ALA A 51 4.15 1.15 -6.35
C ALA A 51 4.18 -0.05 -5.39
N PHE A 52 3.01 -0.54 -4.96
CA PHE A 52 2.91 -1.77 -4.18
C PHE A 52 3.51 -2.96 -4.94
N GLU A 53 3.17 -3.13 -6.22
CA GLU A 53 3.72 -4.21 -7.04
C GLU A 53 5.24 -4.12 -7.20
N ALA A 54 5.78 -2.91 -7.36
CA ALA A 54 7.23 -2.71 -7.44
C ALA A 54 7.94 -3.08 -6.12
N VAL A 55 7.40 -2.67 -4.98
CA VAL A 55 7.95 -3.01 -3.65
C VAL A 55 7.81 -4.50 -3.35
N LEU A 56 6.71 -5.14 -3.75
CA LEU A 56 6.51 -6.57 -3.54
C LEU A 56 7.38 -7.43 -4.48
N ALA A 57 7.75 -6.91 -5.65
CA ALA A 57 8.64 -7.60 -6.59
C ALA A 57 10.11 -7.58 -6.14
N ASP A 58 10.56 -6.47 -5.52
CA ASP A 58 11.91 -6.32 -4.98
C ASP A 58 11.85 -5.67 -3.57
N PRO A 59 11.48 -6.47 -2.54
CA PRO A 59 11.28 -5.94 -1.21
C PRO A 59 12.60 -5.47 -0.57
N PRO A 60 12.65 -4.27 0.02
CA PRO A 60 13.83 -3.82 0.74
C PRO A 60 14.09 -4.74 1.95
N PRO A 61 15.35 -5.16 2.17
CA PRO A 61 15.66 -6.10 3.23
C PRO A 61 15.55 -5.46 4.62
N GLY A 62 14.83 -6.10 5.54
CA GLY A 62 14.88 -5.78 6.98
C GLY A 62 14.02 -4.60 7.45
N GLU A 63 13.19 -4.02 6.59
CA GLU A 63 12.50 -2.75 6.88
C GLU A 63 10.98 -2.77 6.72
N LEU A 64 10.40 -3.79 6.10
CA LEU A 64 8.96 -3.79 5.78
C LEU A 64 8.09 -3.94 7.03
N ALA A 65 8.46 -4.81 7.96
CA ALA A 65 7.70 -4.96 9.21
C ALA A 65 7.71 -3.67 10.05
N ARG A 66 8.86 -2.98 10.09
CA ARG A 66 8.99 -1.68 10.78
C ARG A 66 8.18 -0.59 10.09
N MET A 67 8.15 -0.60 8.77
CA MET A 67 7.37 0.35 7.98
C MET A 67 5.87 0.18 8.22
N VAL A 68 5.36 -1.05 8.22
CA VAL A 68 3.94 -1.33 8.49
C VAL A 68 3.57 -0.91 9.91
N ALA A 69 4.39 -1.23 10.91
CA ALA A 69 4.12 -0.87 12.29
C ALA A 69 4.28 0.64 12.57
N GLY A 70 5.27 1.29 11.96
CA GLY A 70 5.57 2.70 12.20
C GLY A 70 4.67 3.64 11.40
N GLU A 71 4.68 3.51 10.07
CA GLU A 71 3.94 4.39 9.16
C GLU A 71 2.47 3.99 9.07
N GLY A 72 2.18 2.69 9.05
CA GLY A 72 0.81 2.17 8.97
C GLY A 72 0.12 2.03 10.32
N ASN A 73 0.80 2.34 11.44
CA ASN A 73 0.31 2.14 12.80
C ASN A 73 -0.29 0.73 13.05
N TRP A 74 0.14 -0.26 12.27
CA TRP A 74 -0.48 -1.59 12.23
C TRP A 74 0.45 -2.63 12.83
N VAL A 75 0.05 -3.20 13.96
CA VAL A 75 0.83 -4.25 14.62
C VAL A 75 0.52 -5.59 13.97
N LEU A 76 1.53 -6.17 13.30
CA LEU A 76 1.45 -7.53 12.76
C LEU A 76 1.63 -8.55 13.88
N ASP A 77 0.86 -9.65 13.85
CA ASP A 77 1.03 -10.79 14.77
C ASP A 77 2.42 -11.40 14.67
N ASP A 78 2.95 -11.48 13.45
CA ASP A 78 4.31 -11.89 13.17
C ASP A 78 5.12 -10.66 12.72
N PRO A 79 6.14 -10.22 13.48
CA PRO A 79 6.92 -9.02 13.17
C PRO A 79 8.03 -9.26 12.12
N SER A 80 7.91 -10.28 11.27
CA SER A 80 8.83 -10.53 10.17
C SER A 80 8.46 -9.75 8.90
N ASP A 81 9.46 -9.50 8.05
CA ASP A 81 9.22 -8.91 6.74
C ASP A 81 8.39 -9.81 5.83
N ALA A 82 8.40 -11.13 6.04
CA ALA A 82 7.55 -12.05 5.28
C ALA A 82 6.07 -11.81 5.58
N ALA A 83 5.72 -11.60 6.85
CA ALA A 83 4.38 -11.21 7.26
C ALA A 83 4.01 -9.81 6.73
N ALA A 84 4.96 -8.87 6.74
CA ALA A 84 4.76 -7.54 6.18
C ALA A 84 4.51 -7.58 4.66
N VAL A 85 5.25 -8.39 3.90
CA VAL A 85 5.01 -8.63 2.47
C VAL A 85 3.62 -9.22 2.25
N ALA A 86 3.21 -10.18 3.07
CA ALA A 86 1.87 -10.76 2.98
C ALA A 86 0.77 -9.72 3.26
N PHE A 87 0.95 -8.85 4.25
CA PHE A 87 0.03 -7.76 4.56
C PHE A 87 -0.04 -6.72 3.43
N LEU A 88 1.11 -6.26 2.94
CA LEU A 88 1.18 -5.33 1.81
C LEU A 88 0.58 -5.96 0.53
N GLY A 89 0.72 -7.27 0.35
CA GLY A 89 0.06 -8.03 -0.71
C GLY A 89 -1.46 -8.02 -0.61
N GLN A 90 -2.01 -8.11 0.61
CA GLN A 90 -3.46 -7.98 0.82
C GLN A 90 -3.95 -6.58 0.47
N LEU A 91 -3.22 -5.52 0.87
CA LEU A 91 -3.56 -4.14 0.48
C LEU A 91 -3.52 -3.94 -1.04
N ALA A 92 -2.49 -4.48 -1.71
CA ALA A 92 -2.39 -4.45 -3.17
C ALA A 92 -3.57 -5.19 -3.84
N GLN A 93 -4.01 -6.30 -3.26
CA GLN A 93 -5.19 -7.02 -3.75
C GLN A 93 -6.46 -6.18 -3.59
N ILE A 94 -6.69 -5.55 -2.43
CA ILE A 94 -7.86 -4.68 -2.21
C ILE A 94 -7.86 -3.50 -3.20
N LEU A 95 -6.69 -2.89 -3.46
CA LEU A 95 -6.53 -1.85 -4.48
C LEU A 95 -6.91 -2.35 -5.87
N ARG A 96 -6.45 -3.54 -6.26
CA ARG A 96 -6.78 -4.16 -7.55
C ARG A 96 -8.28 -4.46 -7.67
N GLU A 97 -8.89 -5.07 -6.65
CA GLU A 97 -10.32 -5.35 -6.60
C GLU A 97 -11.14 -4.06 -6.78
N THR A 98 -10.79 -3.02 -6.03
CA THR A 98 -11.46 -1.71 -6.10
C THR A 98 -11.36 -1.08 -7.50
N LEU A 99 -10.21 -1.21 -8.16
CA LEU A 99 -9.99 -0.70 -9.52
C LEU A 99 -10.78 -1.49 -10.56
N ASP A 100 -10.94 -2.80 -10.37
CA ASP A 100 -11.73 -3.68 -11.25
C ASP A 100 -13.23 -3.38 -11.14
N GLU A 101 -13.73 -3.08 -9.94
CA GLU A 101 -15.13 -2.68 -9.69
C GLU A 101 -15.52 -1.36 -10.39
N THR A 102 -14.55 -0.50 -10.70
CA THR A 102 -14.78 0.85 -11.25
C THR A 102 -14.61 0.92 -12.79
N ASN A 103 -14.29 -0.20 -13.44
CA ASN A 103 -13.98 -0.29 -14.87
C ASN A 103 -15.09 -0.99 -15.66
#